data_AF-A0A099I5T2-F1
#
_entry.id   AF-A0A099I5T2-F1
#
_cell.length_a   1.000
_cell.length_b   1.000
_cell.length_c   1.000
_cell.angle_alpha   90.00
_cell.angle_beta   90.00
_cell.angle_gamma   90.00
#
_symmetry.space_group_name_H-M   'P 1'
#
loop_
_entity.id
_entity.type
_entity.pdbx_description
1 polymer ?
#
loop_
_entity_poly.entity_id
_entity_poly.type
_entity_poly.pdbx_seq_one_letter_code
_entity_poly.pdbx_strand_id
1 'polypeptide(L)'
;MKTMKIEKELQFADQVKEPRSLQVRESLEYHKEAEGIHAVGPLRVQGSYVNDEGELQEYEEVLDMDVLAPNHKLSQERFYLDIQEYQSVPANG
;
A
#
# COMPACT_ATOMS: atom_id res chain seq x y z
N MET A 1 12.64 1.61 14.41
CA MET A 1 11.69 1.60 13.28
C MET A 1 10.48 2.44 13.64
N LYS A 2 9.98 3.30 12.73
CA LYS A 2 8.69 3.98 12.91
C LYS A 2 7.69 3.38 11.93
N THR A 3 6.52 3.00 12.44
CA THR A 3 5.45 2.42 11.62
C THR A 3 4.51 3.51 11.17
N MET A 4 4.10 3.45 9.90
CA MET A 4 3.04 4.28 9.33
C MET A 4 1.89 3.36 8.92
N LYS A 5 0.65 3.79 9.13
CA LYS A 5 -0.55 3.09 8.68
C LYS A 5 -1.12 3.83 7.47
N ILE A 6 -1.39 3.10 6.39
CA ILE A 6 -2.10 3.59 5.21
C ILE A 6 -3.38 2.76 5.11
N GLU A 7 -4.51 3.44 4.97
CA GLU A 7 -5.80 2.81 4.72
C GLU A 7 -6.33 3.31 3.37
N LYS A 8 -6.85 2.40 2.56
CA LYS A 8 -7.46 2.70 1.27
C LYS A 8 -8.75 1.92 1.15
N GLU A 9 -9.83 2.63 0.86
CA GLU A 9 -11.08 2.02 0.44
C GLU A 9 -11.03 1.77 -1.07
N LEU A 10 -11.34 0.54 -1.47
CA LEU A 10 -11.44 0.15 -2.88
C LEU A 10 -12.91 -0.03 -3.23
N GLN A 11 -13.34 0.66 -4.27
CA GLN A 11 -14.71 0.56 -4.78
C GLN A 11 -14.74 -0.38 -5.97
N PHE A 12 -15.59 -1.40 -5.88
CA PHE A 12 -15.76 -2.41 -6.91
C PHE A 12 -17.15 -2.27 -7.53
N ALA A 13 -17.29 -2.68 -8.80
CA ALA A 13 -18.58 -2.68 -9.48
C ALA A 13 -19.55 -3.68 -8.84
N ASP A 14 -19.02 -4.80 -8.35
CA ASP A 14 -19.77 -5.87 -7.71
C ASP A 14 -19.56 -5.86 -6.20
N GLN A 15 -20.53 -6.43 -5.48
CA GLN A 15 -20.41 -6.64 -4.04
C GLN A 15 -19.32 -7.67 -3.72
N VAL A 16 -18.41 -7.29 -2.82
CA VAL A 16 -17.36 -8.16 -2.30
C VAL A 16 -17.95 -9.06 -1.22
N LYS A 17 -18.01 -10.37 -1.48
CA LYS A 17 -18.44 -11.36 -0.50
C LYS A 17 -17.28 -11.82 0.37
N GLU A 18 -16.16 -12.20 -0.24
CA GLU A 18 -15.00 -12.75 0.47
C GLU A 18 -13.68 -12.40 -0.25
N PRO A 19 -12.71 -11.74 0.42
CA PRO A 19 -11.38 -11.55 -0.13
C PRO A 19 -10.64 -12.89 -0.24
N ARG A 20 -9.95 -13.13 -1.34
CA ARG A 20 -9.19 -14.37 -1.59
C ARG A 20 -7.69 -14.16 -1.53
N SER A 21 -7.21 -13.05 -2.09
CA SER A 21 -5.80 -12.73 -2.08
C SER A 21 -5.57 -11.23 -2.01
N LEU A 22 -4.42 -10.86 -1.46
CA LEU A 22 -3.91 -9.50 -1.43
C LEU A 22 -2.39 -9.59 -1.51
N GLN A 23 -1.79 -8.76 -2.36
CA GLN A 23 -0.37 -8.56 -2.45
C GLN A 23 -0.10 -7.07 -2.65
N VAL A 24 0.86 -6.56 -1.88
CA VAL A 24 1.34 -5.19 -2.03
C VAL A 24 2.80 -5.25 -2.47
N ARG A 25 3.14 -4.50 -3.52
CA ARG A 25 4.51 -4.37 -4.03
C ARG A 25 4.87 -2.90 -4.13
N GLU A 26 6.06 -2.56 -3.68
CA GLU A 26 6.59 -1.20 -3.80
C GLU A 26 7.52 -1.06 -5.00
N SER A 27 7.60 0.15 -5.53
CA SER A 27 8.63 0.54 -6.50
C SER A 27 8.99 2.00 -6.26
N LEU A 28 9.54 2.27 -5.07
CA LEU A 28 9.85 3.62 -4.60
C LEU A 28 11.25 4.06 -5.03
N GLU A 29 11.34 5.29 -5.52
CA GLU A 29 12.58 6.01 -5.72
C GLU A 29 12.89 6.89 -4.50
N TYR A 30 14.17 6.99 -4.15
CA TYR A 30 14.61 7.73 -2.97
C TYR A 30 15.48 8.91 -3.40
N HIS A 31 15.00 10.12 -3.14
CA HIS A 31 15.65 11.37 -3.50
C HIS A 31 16.16 12.07 -2.24
N LYS A 32 17.46 12.36 -2.19
CA LYS A 32 18.04 13.14 -1.10
C LYS A 32 17.87 14.62 -1.41
N GLU A 33 17.27 15.35 -0.49
CA GLU A 33 16.96 16.77 -0.60
C GLU A 33 17.52 17.55 0.59
N ALA A 34 17.34 18.88 0.57
CA ALA A 34 17.83 19.75 1.64
C ALA A 34 17.17 19.44 3.00
N GLU A 35 15.88 19.10 2.99
CA GLU A 35 15.07 18.90 4.21
C GLU A 35 15.03 17.44 4.70
N GLY A 36 15.47 16.49 3.88
CA GLY A 36 15.37 15.06 4.19
C GLY A 36 15.56 14.16 2.99
N ILE A 37 14.95 12.98 3.06
CA ILE A 37 14.86 12.04 1.93
C ILE A 37 13.39 11.87 1.57
N HIS A 38 13.05 12.13 0.30
CA HIS A 38 11.75 11.82 -0.28
C HIS A 38 11.75 10.40 -0.82
N ALA A 39 10.79 9.58 -0.41
CA ALA A 39 10.47 8.30 -1.04
C ALA A 39 9.21 8.49 -1.89
N VAL A 40 9.35 8.41 -3.21
CA VAL A 40 8.30 8.72 -4.18
C VAL A 40 8.12 7.55 -5.13
N GLY A 41 6.87 7.18 -5.42
CA GLY A 41 6.56 6.16 -6.42
C GLY A 41 5.34 5.33 -6.05
N PRO A 42 5.00 4.35 -6.89
CA PRO A 42 3.78 3.57 -6.71
C PRO A 42 3.94 2.46 -5.67
N LEU A 43 2.88 2.25 -4.89
CA LEU A 43 2.56 0.96 -4.29
C LEU A 43 1.48 0.29 -5.14
N ARG A 44 1.79 -0.86 -5.73
CA ARG A 44 0.82 -1.68 -6.44
C ARG A 44 0.14 -2.61 -5.46
N VAL A 45 -1.18 -2.51 -5.37
CA VAL A 45 -2.05 -3.37 -4.59
C VAL A 45 -2.81 -4.24 -5.57
N GLN A 46 -2.58 -5.55 -5.53
CA GLN A 46 -3.27 -6.50 -6.40
C GLN A 46 -3.85 -7.63 -5.58
N GLY A 47 -4.94 -8.21 -6.05
CA GLY A 47 -5.58 -9.30 -5.34
C GLY A 47 -6.77 -9.85 -6.07
N SER A 48 -7.55 -10.63 -5.33
CA SER A 48 -8.78 -11.20 -5.84
C SER A 48 -9.82 -11.36 -4.74
N TYR A 49 -11.08 -11.35 -5.13
CA TYR A 49 -12.22 -11.59 -4.26
C TYR A 49 -13.26 -12.47 -4.94
N VAL A 50 -14.14 -13.08 -4.16
CA VAL A 50 -15.34 -13.74 -4.66
C VAL A 50 -16.52 -12.78 -4.52
N ASN A 51 -17.31 -12.61 -5.58
CA ASN A 51 -18.53 -11.82 -5.57
C ASN A 51 -19.72 -12.63 -5.02
N ASP A 52 -20.91 -12.03 -4.95
CA ASP A 52 -22.11 -12.70 -4.44
C ASP A 52 -22.59 -13.86 -5.31
N GLU A 53 -22.26 -13.85 -6.61
CA GLU A 53 -22.56 -14.91 -7.57
C GLU A 53 -21.58 -16.11 -7.44
N GLY A 54 -20.53 -15.98 -6.63
CA GLY A 54 -19.52 -17.00 -6.42
C GLY A 54 -18.37 -16.97 -7.44
N GLU A 55 -18.30 -15.93 -8.27
CA GLU A 55 -17.27 -15.75 -9.29
C GLU A 55 -16.01 -15.09 -8.70
N LEU A 56 -14.85 -15.52 -9.19
CA LEU A 56 -13.57 -14.92 -8.82
C LEU A 56 -13.33 -13.65 -9.66
N GLN A 57 -13.13 -12.53 -8.98
CA GLN A 57 -12.77 -11.25 -9.58
C GLN A 57 -11.34 -10.89 -9.19
N GLU A 58 -10.56 -10.41 -10.14
CA GLU A 58 -9.20 -9.90 -9.94
C GLU A 58 -9.22 -8.37 -9.94
N TYR A 59 -8.33 -7.75 -9.15
CA TYR A 59 -8.18 -6.30 -9.13
C TYR A 59 -6.71 -5.90 -9.01
N GLU A 60 -6.41 -4.72 -9.56
CA GLU A 60 -5.16 -3.99 -9.37
C GLU A 60 -5.49 -2.52 -9.10
N GLU A 61 -4.85 -1.95 -8.08
CA GLU A 61 -4.91 -0.54 -7.71
C GLU A 61 -3.49 -0.02 -7.52
N VAL A 62 -3.27 1.25 -7.89
CA VAL A 62 -2.01 1.94 -7.66
C VAL A 62 -2.23 3.04 -6.62
N LEU A 63 -1.39 3.05 -5.58
CA LEU A 63 -1.30 4.15 -4.62
C LEU A 63 -0.01 4.91 -4.88
N ASP A 64 -0.12 6.16 -5.34
CA ASP A 64 1.02 7.05 -5.47
C ASP A 64 1.47 7.51 -4.09
N MET A 65 2.70 7.14 -3.72
CA MET A 65 3.30 7.54 -2.46
C MET A 65 4.24 8.72 -2.66
N ASP A 66 4.17 9.65 -1.72
CA ASP A 66 5.14 10.71 -1.53
C ASP A 66 5.36 10.89 -0.02
N VAL A 67 6.50 10.39 0.47
CA VAL A 67 6.81 10.35 1.90
C VAL A 67 8.13 11.07 2.14
N LEU A 68 8.07 12.18 2.88
CA LEU A 68 9.26 12.87 3.38
C LEU A 68 9.73 12.29 4.72
N ALA A 69 10.94 11.76 4.75
CA ALA A 69 11.68 11.48 5.97
C ALA A 69 12.59 12.68 6.30
N PRO A 70 12.18 13.57 7.22
CA PRO A 70 12.93 14.79 7.50
C PRO A 70 14.24 14.48 8.24
N ASN A 71 15.27 15.31 8.00
CA ASN A 71 16.63 15.11 8.52
C ASN A 71 16.69 14.80 10.03
N HIS A 72 15.88 15.47 10.85
CA HIS A 72 15.87 15.28 12.30
C HIS A 72 15.30 13.92 12.76
N LYS A 73 14.68 13.16 11.84
CA LYS A 73 14.20 11.78 12.08
C LYS A 73 15.13 10.73 11.46
N LEU A 74 16.10 11.13 10.63
CA LEU A 74 17.05 10.23 10.01
C LEU A 74 18.20 9.91 10.98
N SER A 75 18.60 8.64 11.02
CA SER A 75 19.82 8.20 11.70
C SER A 75 20.98 8.18 10.70
N GLN A 76 22.16 7.68 11.12
CA GLN A 76 23.27 7.43 10.20
C GLN A 76 23.06 6.18 9.33
N GLU A 77 22.00 5.40 9.57
CA GLU A 77 21.67 4.21 8.79
C GLU A 77 20.94 4.59 7.49
N ARG A 78 20.93 3.65 6.54
CA ARG A 78 20.22 3.84 5.27
C ARG A 78 18.71 3.89 5.54
N PHE A 79 18.05 4.92 5.02
CA PHE A 79 16.60 5.02 5.03
C PHE A 79 15.99 4.21 3.88
N TYR A 80 14.97 3.43 4.19
CA TYR A 80 14.10 2.74 3.25
C TYR A 80 12.73 2.51 3.90
N LEU A 81 11.69 2.41 3.09
CA LEU A 81 10.37 1.97 3.52
C LEU A 81 10.25 0.47 3.25
N ASP A 82 9.68 -0.25 4.20
CA ASP A 82 9.44 -1.68 4.10
C ASP A 82 7.97 -1.97 4.41
N ILE A 83 7.36 -2.83 3.61
CA ILE A 83 5.97 -3.26 3.79
C ILE A 83 5.97 -4.39 4.82
N GLN A 84 5.53 -4.10 6.04
CA GLN A 84 5.52 -5.08 7.13
C GLN A 84 4.30 -6.01 7.07
N GLU A 85 3.10 -5.43 7.15
CA GLU A 85 1.84 -6.17 7.24
C GLU A 85 0.77 -5.49 6.39
N TYR A 86 -0.09 -6.28 5.76
CA TYR A 86 -1.24 -5.79 5.01
C TYR A 86 -2.38 -6.80 5.06
N GLN A 87 -3.61 -6.29 5.07
CA GLN A 87 -4.83 -7.09 5.11
C GLN A 87 -5.94 -6.39 4.33
N SER A 88 -6.89 -7.18 3.82
CA SER A 88 -8.14 -6.66 3.25
C SER A 88 -9.30 -7.09 4.14
N VAL A 89 -10.26 -6.19 4.31
CA VAL A 89 -11.49 -6.43 5.08
C VAL A 89 -12.66 -5.97 4.22
N PRO A 90 -13.70 -6.80 4.00
CA PRO A 90 -14.93 -6.33 3.36
C PRO A 90 -15.55 -5.21 4.19
N ALA A 91 -16.14 -4.20 3.55
CA ALA A 91 -16.78 -3.08 4.25
C ALA A 91 -17.93 -3.53 5.19
N ASN A 92 -18.49 -4.73 4.97
CA ASN A 92 -19.60 -5.30 5.75
C ASN A 92 -19.17 -6.46 6.68
N GLY A 93 -17.87 -6.62 6.96
CA GLY A 93 -17.30 -7.67 7.81
C GLY A 93 -17.19 -7.31 9.28
#